data_AF-A0A651DT03-F1
#
_entry.id   AF-A0A651DT03-F1
#
_cell.length_a   1.000
_cell.length_b   1.000
_cell.length_c   1.000
_cell.angle_alpha   90.00
_cell.angle_beta   90.00
_cell.angle_gamma   90.00
#
_symmetry.space_group_name_H-M   'P 1'
#
loop_
_entity.id
_entity.type
_entity.pdbx_description
1 polymer ?
#
loop_
_entity_poly.entity_id
_entity_poly.type
_entity_poly.pdbx_seq_one_letter_code
_entity_poly.pdbx_strand_id
1 'polypeptide(L)'
;PSVEQTETFSVLQQLWQWVAGWLPSPVTGFINTVMDAIANFFNRIIGFFADLFSRGWAGTLLAMLILTSLGFLGWLGWAGLRSWRYRQWVRGLPPMEAIYQQMLQVLAEQGFPKPPAQTPLEYARMAQAHHPEPRATAIQVISDAYVQWRYGRRSPNLSQVQQCLTTIQTRQRRARPASAVGVRPDMR
;
A
#
# COMPACT_ATOMS: atom_id res chain seq x y z
N PRO A 1 20.36 43.62 -4.36
CA PRO A 1 19.37 42.82 -5.11
C PRO A 1 19.92 41.40 -5.37
N SER A 2 19.55 40.49 -4.46
CA SER A 2 19.44 39.02 -4.58
C SER A 2 20.20 38.30 -5.72
N VAL A 3 21.35 37.71 -5.37
CA VAL A 3 22.12 36.75 -6.17
C VAL A 3 22.35 35.50 -5.31
N GLU A 4 21.35 34.63 -5.13
CA GLU A 4 21.52 33.34 -4.43
C GLU A 4 20.54 32.25 -4.95
N GLN A 5 20.43 32.06 -6.27
CA GLN A 5 19.65 30.93 -6.83
C GLN A 5 20.36 30.12 -7.94
N THR A 6 21.66 30.35 -8.20
CA THR A 6 22.32 29.79 -9.40
C THR A 6 23.44 28.76 -9.09
N GLU A 7 23.86 28.61 -7.84
CA GLU A 7 25.04 27.79 -7.50
C GLU A 7 24.76 26.27 -7.42
N THR A 8 23.56 25.84 -7.01
CA THR A 8 23.27 24.40 -6.80
C THR A 8 23.12 23.60 -8.10
N PHE A 9 22.68 24.23 -9.20
CA PHE A 9 22.60 23.58 -10.51
C PHE A 9 23.99 23.43 -11.17
N SER A 10 24.92 24.35 -10.91
CA SER A 10 26.26 24.34 -11.51
C SER A 10 27.11 23.17 -11.01
N VAL A 11 27.08 22.90 -9.70
CA VAL A 11 27.85 21.78 -9.10
C VAL A 11 27.35 20.43 -9.60
N LEU A 12 26.03 20.26 -9.77
CA LEU A 12 25.45 19.04 -10.30
C LEU A 12 25.84 18.82 -11.78
N GLN A 13 25.88 19.90 -12.56
CA GLN A 13 26.30 19.88 -13.96
C GLN A 13 27.80 19.55 -14.10
N GLN A 14 28.64 20.08 -13.22
CA GLN A 14 30.08 19.83 -13.21
C GLN A 14 30.39 18.39 -12.77
N LEU A 15 29.67 17.87 -11.77
CA LEU A 15 29.71 16.45 -11.40
C LEU A 15 29.27 15.55 -12.56
N TRP A 16 28.20 15.92 -13.28
CA TRP A 16 27.71 15.15 -14.42
C TRP A 16 28.72 15.11 -15.56
N GLN A 17 29.38 16.22 -15.87
CA GLN A 17 30.43 16.28 -16.90
C GLN A 17 31.64 15.40 -16.54
N TRP A 18 32.02 15.35 -15.26
CA TRP A 18 33.06 14.44 -14.78
C TRP A 18 32.64 12.97 -14.89
N VAL A 19 31.42 12.63 -14.47
CA VAL A 19 30.87 11.26 -14.60
C VAL A 19 30.76 10.84 -16.07
N ALA A 20 30.32 11.74 -16.95
CA ALA A 20 30.22 11.51 -18.39
C ALA A 20 31.58 11.26 -19.06
N GLY A 21 32.66 11.86 -18.53
CA GLY A 21 34.02 11.64 -19.00
C GLY A 21 34.63 10.27 -18.63
N TRP A 22 34.08 9.58 -17.61
CA TRP A 22 34.58 8.29 -17.13
C TRP A 22 33.65 7.10 -17.46
N LEU A 23 32.50 7.35 -18.08
CA LEU A 23 31.52 6.29 -18.36
C LEU A 23 31.93 5.50 -19.62
N PRO A 24 32.21 4.18 -19.53
CA PRO A 24 32.54 3.37 -20.69
C PRO A 24 31.35 3.31 -21.68
N SER A 25 31.66 3.27 -22.99
CA SER A 25 30.69 3.35 -24.10
C SER A 25 29.49 2.37 -24.06
N PRO A 26 29.55 1.18 -23.44
CA PRO A 26 28.38 0.31 -23.32
C PRO A 26 27.29 0.89 -22.40
N VAL A 27 27.69 1.62 -21.36
CA VAL A 27 26.75 2.20 -20.38
C VAL A 27 26.09 3.46 -20.95
N THR A 28 26.83 4.29 -21.70
CA THR A 28 26.24 5.45 -22.39
C THR A 28 25.26 5.04 -23.48
N GLY A 29 25.55 3.96 -24.24
CA GLY A 29 24.62 3.38 -25.21
C GLY A 29 23.32 2.88 -24.57
N PHE A 30 23.43 2.19 -23.42
CA PHE A 30 22.26 1.77 -22.63
C PHE A 30 21.46 2.98 -22.12
N ILE A 31 22.12 4.00 -21.56
CA ILE A 31 21.43 5.21 -21.07
C ILE A 31 20.72 5.94 -22.22
N ASN A 32 21.37 6.11 -23.37
CA ASN A 32 20.76 6.75 -24.53
C ASN A 32 19.55 5.94 -25.00
N THR A 33 19.65 4.61 -25.05
CA THR A 33 18.52 3.74 -25.41
C THR A 33 17.34 3.90 -24.43
N VAL A 34 17.62 3.98 -23.13
CA VAL A 34 16.59 4.18 -22.10
C VAL A 34 15.99 5.59 -22.19
N MET A 35 16.82 6.62 -22.38
CA MET A 35 16.36 8.00 -22.53
C MET A 35 15.51 8.17 -23.80
N ASP A 36 15.94 7.60 -24.92
CA ASP A 36 15.19 7.60 -26.18
C ASP A 36 13.89 6.82 -26.04
N ALA A 37 13.88 5.67 -25.35
CA ALA A 37 12.65 4.94 -25.08
C ALA A 37 11.65 5.76 -24.25
N ILE A 38 12.14 6.47 -23.23
CA ILE A 38 11.31 7.36 -22.40
C ILE A 38 10.79 8.55 -23.22
N ALA A 39 11.66 9.23 -23.96
CA ALA A 39 11.28 10.36 -24.81
C ALA A 39 10.26 9.95 -25.88
N ASN A 40 10.48 8.81 -26.53
CA ASN A 40 9.54 8.25 -27.52
C ASN A 40 8.21 7.86 -26.88
N PHE A 41 8.21 7.33 -25.66
CA PHE A 41 6.98 7.04 -24.92
C PHE A 41 6.17 8.32 -24.66
N PHE A 42 6.81 9.39 -24.16
CA PHE A 42 6.14 10.67 -23.94
C PHE A 42 5.66 11.31 -25.23
N ASN A 43 6.49 11.33 -26.28
CA ASN A 43 6.11 11.85 -27.60
C ASN A 43 4.91 11.10 -28.17
N ARG A 44 4.86 9.77 -27.98
CA ARG A 44 3.71 8.95 -28.41
C ARG A 44 2.45 9.26 -27.63
N ILE A 45 2.54 9.51 -26.32
CA ILE A 45 1.40 9.93 -25.50
C ILE A 45 0.89 11.31 -25.97
N ILE A 46 1.79 12.28 -26.10
CA ILE A 46 1.44 13.65 -26.52
C ILE A 46 0.80 13.62 -27.92
N GLY A 47 1.40 12.88 -28.86
CA GLY A 47 0.86 12.70 -30.21
C GLY A 47 -0.51 12.02 -30.21
N PHE A 48 -0.71 11.00 -29.38
CA PHE A 48 -2.01 10.33 -29.23
C PHE A 48 -3.09 11.28 -28.71
N PHE A 49 -2.80 12.09 -27.69
CA PHE A 49 -3.76 13.07 -27.17
C PHE A 49 -4.01 14.23 -28.16
N ALA A 50 -2.98 14.67 -28.89
CA ALA A 50 -3.11 15.67 -29.94
C ALA A 50 -4.00 15.15 -31.08
N ASP A 51 -3.81 13.90 -31.52
CA ASP A 51 -4.65 13.25 -32.53
C ASP A 51 -6.11 13.08 -32.06
N LEU A 52 -6.31 12.73 -30.78
CA LEU A 52 -7.64 12.70 -30.18
C LEU A 52 -8.30 14.08 -30.28
N PHE A 53 -7.60 15.15 -29.90
CA PHE A 53 -8.17 16.49 -29.92
C PHE A 53 -8.47 16.98 -31.35
N SER A 54 -7.68 16.58 -32.35
CA SER A 54 -7.95 16.91 -33.76
C SER A 54 -9.15 16.18 -34.36
N ARG A 55 -9.66 15.11 -33.71
CA ARG A 55 -10.89 14.39 -34.12
C ARG A 55 -12.19 15.08 -33.66
N GLY A 56 -12.11 16.27 -33.07
CA GLY A 56 -13.27 17.06 -32.63
C GLY A 56 -13.97 16.48 -31.39
N TRP A 57 -15.30 16.59 -31.35
CA TRP A 57 -16.10 16.21 -30.16
C TRP A 57 -16.02 14.71 -29.79
N ALA A 58 -15.86 13.84 -30.80
CA ALA A 58 -15.68 12.40 -30.57
C ALA A 58 -14.37 12.12 -29.83
N GLY A 59 -13.33 12.90 -30.12
CA GLY A 59 -12.04 12.85 -29.47
C GLY A 59 -12.08 13.26 -27.99
N THR A 60 -12.78 14.35 -27.67
CA THR A 60 -12.94 14.78 -26.27
C THR A 60 -13.71 13.78 -25.42
N LEU A 61 -14.76 13.14 -25.95
CA LEU A 61 -15.45 12.06 -25.24
C LEU A 61 -14.55 10.86 -24.98
N LEU A 62 -13.76 10.45 -25.97
CA LEU A 62 -12.80 9.36 -25.81
C LEU A 62 -11.70 9.72 -24.80
N ALA A 63 -11.21 10.96 -24.79
CA ALA A 63 -10.23 11.44 -23.84
C ALA A 63 -10.74 11.35 -22.40
N MET A 64 -11.99 11.77 -22.14
CA MET A 64 -12.61 11.66 -20.81
C MET A 64 -12.78 10.22 -20.36
N LEU A 65 -13.20 9.33 -21.27
CA LEU A 65 -13.32 7.90 -20.99
C LEU A 65 -11.96 7.31 -20.59
N ILE A 66 -10.91 7.61 -21.36
CA ILE A 66 -9.54 7.14 -21.12
C ILE A 66 -9.01 7.68 -19.79
N LEU A 67 -9.18 8.97 -19.51
CA LEU A 67 -8.70 9.60 -18.28
C LEU A 67 -9.38 8.98 -17.05
N THR A 68 -10.69 8.77 -17.12
CA THR A 68 -11.47 8.13 -16.05
C THR A 68 -11.03 6.68 -15.86
N SER A 69 -10.85 5.94 -16.95
CA SER A 69 -10.38 4.55 -16.91
C SER A 69 -8.98 4.44 -16.31
N LEU A 70 -8.05 5.32 -16.71
CA LEU A 70 -6.70 5.38 -16.16
C LEU A 70 -6.71 5.76 -14.67
N GLY A 71 -7.53 6.72 -14.27
CA GLY A 71 -7.71 7.07 -12.86
C GLY A 71 -8.21 5.89 -12.04
N PHE A 72 -9.23 5.18 -12.56
CA PHE A 72 -9.78 3.99 -11.92
C PHE A 72 -8.75 2.85 -11.83
N LEU A 73 -8.07 2.54 -12.93
CA LEU A 73 -7.03 1.49 -12.98
C LEU A 73 -5.82 1.85 -12.12
N GLY A 74 -5.40 3.12 -12.11
CA GLY A 74 -4.32 3.62 -11.26
C GLY A 74 -4.68 3.50 -9.78
N TRP A 75 -5.90 3.89 -9.40
CA TRP A 75 -6.43 3.69 -8.06
C TRP A 75 -6.46 2.21 -7.66
N LEU A 76 -6.96 1.34 -8.55
CA LEU A 76 -7.09 -0.09 -8.29
C LEU A 76 -5.72 -0.77 -8.20
N GLY A 77 -4.78 -0.37 -9.06
CA GLY A 77 -3.38 -0.77 -9.01
C GLY A 77 -2.71 -0.33 -7.71
N TRP A 78 -2.92 0.92 -7.27
CA TRP A 78 -2.40 1.44 -6.01
C TRP A 78 -2.95 0.67 -4.79
N ALA A 79 -4.26 0.44 -4.76
CA ALA A 79 -4.90 -0.34 -3.71
C ALA A 79 -4.36 -1.78 -3.66
N GLY A 80 -4.24 -2.43 -4.82
CA GLY A 80 -3.66 -3.77 -4.94
C GLY A 80 -2.19 -3.83 -4.52
N LEU A 81 -1.39 -2.84 -4.94
CA LEU A 81 0.03 -2.74 -4.59
C LEU A 81 0.23 -2.55 -3.09
N ARG A 82 -0.62 -1.73 -2.43
CA ARG A 82 -0.59 -1.56 -0.98
C ARG A 82 -0.83 -2.87 -0.25
N SER A 83 -1.85 -3.63 -0.64
CA SER A 83 -2.14 -4.95 -0.07
C SER A 83 -1.04 -5.97 -0.37
N TRP A 84 -0.49 -5.97 -1.58
CA TRP A 84 0.59 -6.87 -1.98
C TRP A 84 1.86 -6.59 -1.17
N ARG A 85 2.25 -5.32 -1.05
CA ARG A 85 3.42 -4.90 -0.28
C ARG A 85 3.29 -5.30 1.19
N TYR A 86 2.11 -5.15 1.77
CA TYR A 86 1.84 -5.64 3.13
C TYR A 86 1.99 -7.16 3.24
N ARG A 87 1.43 -7.94 2.30
CA ARG A 87 1.56 -9.41 2.30
C ARG A 87 3.02 -9.86 2.17
N GLN A 88 3.80 -9.19 1.31
CA GLN A 88 5.23 -9.49 1.18
C GLN A 88 5.99 -9.15 2.46
N TRP A 89 5.69 -8.01 3.08
CA TRP A 89 6.30 -7.62 4.35
C TRP A 89 5.98 -8.64 5.46
N VAL A 90 4.71 -9.04 5.62
CA VAL A 90 4.31 -10.01 6.65
C VAL A 90 4.96 -11.38 6.44
N ARG A 91 5.17 -11.80 5.19
CA ARG A 91 5.87 -13.07 4.88
C ARG A 91 7.34 -13.07 5.30
N GLY A 92 7.96 -11.90 5.38
CA GLY A 92 9.34 -11.75 5.86
C GLY A 92 9.47 -11.76 7.38
N LEU A 93 8.36 -11.69 8.13
CA LEU A 93 8.38 -11.65 9.59
C LEU A 93 8.44 -13.06 10.20
N PRO A 94 9.01 -13.21 11.41
CA PRO A 94 8.87 -14.42 12.20
C PRO A 94 7.40 -14.79 12.39
N PRO A 95 7.05 -16.09 12.48
CA PRO A 95 5.68 -16.56 12.44
C PRO A 95 4.79 -15.97 13.55
N MET A 96 5.33 -15.80 14.76
CA MET A 96 4.59 -15.19 15.88
C MET A 96 4.28 -13.70 15.61
N GLU A 97 5.25 -12.95 15.10
CA GLU A 97 5.08 -11.55 14.76
C GLU A 97 4.11 -11.36 13.59
N ALA A 98 4.20 -12.23 12.58
CA ALA A 98 3.26 -12.24 11.47
C ALA A 98 1.81 -12.41 11.94
N ILE A 99 1.55 -13.30 12.91
CA ILE A 99 0.22 -13.50 13.49
C ILE A 99 -0.25 -12.25 14.25
N TYR A 100 0.62 -11.63 15.04
CA TYR A 100 0.30 -10.38 15.74
C TYR A 100 -0.03 -9.24 14.77
N GLN A 101 0.76 -9.04 13.71
CA GLN A 101 0.49 -8.03 12.69
C GLN A 101 -0.82 -8.30 11.94
N GLN A 102 -1.10 -9.56 11.61
CA GLN A 102 -2.39 -9.96 11.02
C GLN A 102 -3.57 -9.64 11.95
N MET A 103 -3.43 -9.90 13.25
CA MET A 103 -4.45 -9.53 14.24
C MET A 103 -4.70 -8.01 14.23
N LEU A 104 -3.63 -7.19 14.28
CA LEU A 104 -3.75 -5.73 14.26
C LEU A 104 -4.42 -5.23 12.99
N GLN A 105 -4.07 -5.78 11.83
CA GLN A 105 -4.72 -5.43 10.57
C GLN A 105 -6.21 -5.78 10.59
N VAL A 106 -6.56 -7.00 11.02
CA VAL A 106 -7.95 -7.46 11.10
C VAL A 106 -8.77 -6.59 12.05
N LEU A 107 -8.17 -6.11 13.14
CA LEU A 107 -8.83 -5.21 14.09
C LEU A 107 -8.94 -3.78 13.54
N ALA A 108 -7.91 -3.27 12.85
CA ALA A 108 -7.95 -1.97 12.20
C ALA A 108 -9.03 -1.90 11.10
N GLU A 109 -9.16 -2.95 10.29
CA GLU A 109 -10.23 -3.10 9.28
C GLU A 109 -11.63 -3.11 9.91
N GLN A 110 -11.74 -3.43 11.20
CA GLN A 110 -12.99 -3.45 11.95
C GLN A 110 -13.24 -2.16 12.75
N GLY A 111 -12.45 -1.12 12.49
CA GLY A 111 -12.59 0.17 13.17
C GLY A 111 -11.91 0.23 14.54
N PHE A 112 -11.06 -0.74 14.88
CA PHE A 112 -10.32 -0.76 16.14
C PHE A 112 -8.78 -0.77 15.92
N PRO A 113 -8.22 0.29 15.30
CA PRO A 113 -6.77 0.37 15.06
C PRO A 113 -6.00 0.56 16.36
N LYS A 114 -4.80 -0.03 16.45
CA LYS A 114 -3.89 0.17 17.58
C LYS A 114 -3.15 1.51 17.44
N PRO A 115 -3.22 2.42 18.43
CA PRO A 115 -2.37 3.61 18.47
C PRO A 115 -0.88 3.25 18.56
N PRO A 116 0.02 4.03 17.93
CA PRO A 116 1.46 3.71 17.92
C PRO A 116 2.09 3.73 19.31
N ALA A 117 1.60 4.59 20.22
CA ALA A 117 2.10 4.71 21.58
C ALA A 117 1.62 3.60 22.54
N GLN A 118 0.59 2.83 22.14
CA GLN A 118 -0.03 1.84 23.03
C GLN A 118 0.76 0.52 23.03
N THR A 119 1.01 -0.05 24.21
CA THR A 119 1.68 -1.35 24.32
C THR A 119 0.75 -2.50 23.90
N PRO A 120 1.28 -3.68 23.51
CA PRO A 120 0.45 -4.84 23.17
C PRO A 120 -0.53 -5.24 24.27
N LEU A 121 -0.10 -5.19 25.54
CA LEU A 121 -0.92 -5.54 26.70
C LEU A 121 -1.99 -4.50 26.99
N GLU A 122 -1.67 -3.22 26.87
CA GLU A 122 -2.66 -2.14 26.99
C GLU A 122 -3.73 -2.25 25.91
N TYR A 123 -3.33 -2.54 24.67
CA TYR A 123 -4.26 -2.74 23.56
C TYR A 123 -5.19 -3.92 23.82
N ALA A 124 -4.68 -5.02 24.37
CA ALA A 124 -5.51 -6.17 24.76
C ALA A 124 -6.50 -5.83 25.88
N ARG A 125 -6.07 -5.09 26.90
CA ARG A 125 -6.98 -4.62 27.97
C ARG A 125 -8.09 -3.71 27.42
N MET A 126 -7.75 -2.81 26.51
CA MET A 126 -8.74 -1.96 25.84
C MET A 126 -9.70 -2.81 24.99
N ALA A 127 -9.20 -3.83 24.29
CA ALA A 127 -10.01 -4.73 23.48
C ALA A 127 -11.04 -5.52 24.31
N GLN A 128 -10.76 -5.83 25.58
CA GLN A 128 -11.71 -6.49 26.48
C GLN A 128 -12.98 -5.67 26.70
N ALA A 129 -12.86 -4.34 26.80
CA ALA A 129 -14.02 -3.47 26.99
C ALA A 129 -14.88 -3.31 25.72
N HIS A 130 -14.28 -3.51 24.54
CA HIS A 130 -14.94 -3.25 23.24
C HIS A 130 -15.40 -4.51 22.50
N HIS A 131 -15.03 -5.70 22.96
CA HIS A 131 -15.31 -6.96 22.25
C HIS A 131 -15.92 -8.03 23.17
N PRO A 132 -16.80 -8.91 22.64
CA PRO A 132 -17.35 -10.03 23.40
C PRO A 132 -16.25 -11.02 23.83
N GLU A 133 -16.51 -11.71 24.95
CA GLU A 133 -15.60 -12.66 25.63
C GLU A 133 -14.75 -13.53 24.70
N PRO A 134 -15.30 -14.34 23.75
CA PRO A 134 -14.47 -15.23 22.93
C PRO A 134 -13.40 -14.51 22.09
N ARG A 135 -13.67 -13.25 21.74
CA ARG A 135 -12.79 -12.42 20.93
C ARG A 135 -11.81 -11.63 21.80
N ALA A 136 -12.29 -11.08 22.91
CA ALA A 136 -11.45 -10.40 23.89
C ALA A 136 -10.34 -11.35 24.39
N THR A 137 -10.71 -12.59 24.76
CA THR A 137 -9.75 -13.61 25.18
C THR A 137 -8.75 -13.94 24.06
N ALA A 138 -9.23 -14.10 22.82
CA ALA A 138 -8.34 -14.39 21.69
C ALA A 138 -7.31 -13.28 21.44
N ILE A 139 -7.72 -12.01 21.53
CA ILE A 139 -6.81 -10.85 21.38
C ILE A 139 -5.79 -10.83 22.51
N GLN A 140 -6.22 -11.11 23.74
CA GLN A 140 -5.34 -11.18 24.90
C GLN A 140 -4.31 -12.30 24.76
N VAL A 141 -4.73 -13.53 24.39
CA VAL A 141 -3.84 -14.67 24.19
C VAL A 141 -2.76 -14.38 23.14
N ILE A 142 -3.13 -13.77 22.01
CA ILE A 142 -2.17 -13.41 20.96
C ILE A 142 -1.20 -12.33 21.46
N SER A 143 -1.70 -11.33 22.18
CA SER A 143 -0.88 -10.23 22.71
C SER A 143 0.10 -10.71 23.78
N ASP A 144 -0.33 -11.58 24.68
CA ASP A 144 0.50 -12.20 25.71
C ASP A 144 1.58 -13.09 25.07
N ALA A 145 1.20 -13.94 24.11
CA ALA A 145 2.13 -14.78 23.37
C ALA A 145 3.19 -13.96 22.62
N TYR A 146 2.81 -12.80 22.08
CA TYR A 146 3.73 -11.90 21.38
C TYR A 146 4.75 -11.28 22.34
N VAL A 147 4.31 -10.81 23.50
CA VAL A 147 5.19 -10.26 24.54
C VAL A 147 6.15 -11.32 25.07
N GLN A 148 5.64 -12.53 25.34
CA GLN A 148 6.46 -13.66 25.80
C GLN A 148 7.50 -14.09 24.77
N TRP A 149 7.16 -14.05 23.48
CA TRP A 149 8.12 -14.32 22.41
C TRP A 149 9.14 -13.19 22.26
N ARG A 150 8.69 -11.94 22.19
CA ARG A 150 9.53 -10.77 21.88
C ARG A 150 10.48 -10.38 23.01
N TYR A 151 10.04 -10.52 24.25
CA TYR A 151 10.79 -10.10 25.44
C TYR A 151 11.15 -11.27 26.36
N GLY A 152 10.30 -12.30 26.42
CA GLY A 152 10.51 -13.47 27.27
C GLY A 152 11.36 -14.59 26.65
N ARG A 153 11.71 -14.48 25.35
CA ARG A 153 12.43 -15.51 24.55
C ARG A 153 11.80 -16.91 24.64
N ARG A 154 10.48 -17.00 24.88
CA ARG A 154 9.74 -18.27 24.88
C ARG A 154 9.14 -18.52 23.50
N SER A 155 9.11 -19.77 23.07
CA SER A 155 8.41 -20.17 21.84
C SER A 155 6.95 -20.50 22.16
N PRO A 156 5.99 -19.61 21.88
CA PRO A 156 4.57 -19.90 22.09
C PRO A 156 4.09 -20.99 21.14
N ASN A 157 3.01 -21.68 21.51
CA ASN A 157 2.38 -22.66 20.64
C ASN A 157 1.67 -21.98 19.46
N LEU A 158 2.35 -21.92 18.32
CA LEU A 158 1.88 -21.20 17.13
C LEU A 158 0.53 -21.71 16.61
N SER A 159 0.22 -23.00 16.75
CA SER A 159 -1.05 -23.55 16.27
C SER A 159 -2.23 -23.02 17.09
N GLN A 160 -2.06 -22.90 18.41
CA GLN A 160 -3.05 -22.33 19.32
C GLN A 160 -3.27 -20.83 19.02
N VAL A 161 -2.19 -20.06 18.85
CA VAL A 161 -2.27 -18.62 18.53
C VAL A 161 -2.97 -18.42 17.17
N GLN A 162 -2.69 -19.27 16.19
CA GLN A 162 -3.36 -19.25 14.89
C GLN A 162 -4.87 -19.52 15.01
N GLN A 163 -5.29 -20.45 15.86
CA GLN A 163 -6.71 -20.70 16.15
C GLN A 163 -7.37 -19.47 16.76
N CYS A 164 -6.73 -18.80 17.72
CA CYS A 164 -7.23 -17.54 18.27
C CYS A 164 -7.43 -16.47 17.18
N LEU A 165 -6.50 -16.37 16.21
CA LEU A 165 -6.65 -15.44 15.09
C LEU A 165 -7.88 -15.76 14.24
N THR A 166 -8.15 -17.05 13.96
CA THR A 166 -9.35 -17.45 13.21
C THR A 166 -10.66 -17.10 13.93
N THR A 167 -10.68 -17.16 15.26
CA THR A 167 -11.83 -16.72 16.07
C THR A 167 -12.12 -15.23 15.87
N ILE A 168 -11.08 -14.39 15.77
CA ILE A 168 -11.21 -12.95 15.54
C ILE A 168 -11.72 -12.66 14.11
N GLN A 169 -11.32 -13.46 13.13
CA GLN A 169 -11.70 -13.30 11.72
C GLN A 169 -13.14 -13.74 11.40
N THR A 170 -13.67 -14.74 12.11
CA THR A 170 -14.95 -15.40 11.75
C THR A 170 -16.16 -14.44 11.74
N ARG A 171 -16.14 -13.36 12.54
CA ARG A 171 -17.23 -12.36 12.54
C ARG A 171 -17.19 -11.41 11.33
N GLN A 172 -16.02 -11.16 10.72
CA GLN A 172 -15.93 -10.34 9.49
C GLN A 172 -16.72 -10.97 8.33
N ARG A 173 -16.72 -12.30 8.23
CA ARG A 173 -17.44 -13.02 7.17
C ARG A 173 -18.96 -12.96 7.31
N ARG A 174 -19.48 -12.88 8.55
CA ARG A 174 -20.92 -12.74 8.81
C ARG A 174 -21.41 -11.29 8.74
N ALA A 175 -20.55 -10.31 9.04
CA ALA A 175 -20.90 -8.90 9.09
C ALA A 175 -20.68 -8.14 7.76
N ARG A 176 -20.30 -8.81 6.67
CA ARG A 176 -20.35 -8.25 5.31
C ARG A 176 -21.72 -8.59 4.71
N PRO A 177 -22.77 -7.78 4.92
CA PRO A 177 -24.04 -8.04 4.26
C PRO A 177 -23.84 -7.93 2.74
N ALA A 178 -24.60 -8.72 2.01
CA ALA A 178 -24.77 -8.66 0.56
C ALA A 178 -25.42 -7.34 0.08
N SER A 179 -25.05 -6.20 0.67
CA SER A 179 -25.59 -4.86 0.36
C SER A 179 -24.75 -4.09 -0.64
N ALA A 180 -23.76 -4.74 -1.28
CA ALA A 180 -22.99 -4.16 -2.39
C ALA A 180 -23.59 -4.48 -3.77
N VAL A 181 -24.85 -4.95 -3.83
CA VAL A 181 -25.61 -5.11 -5.07
C VAL A 181 -26.99 -4.51 -4.87
N GLY A 182 -27.29 -3.44 -5.62
CA GLY A 182 -28.68 -3.04 -5.90
C GLY A 182 -29.19 -1.79 -5.20
N VAL A 183 -28.76 -0.63 -5.69
CA VAL A 183 -29.61 0.52 -6.07
C VAL A 183 -30.96 0.66 -5.34
N ARG A 184 -31.06 1.69 -4.49
CA ARG A 184 -32.25 2.55 -4.38
C ARG A 184 -31.87 3.89 -5.07
N PRO A 185 -32.78 4.61 -5.74
CA PRO A 185 -34.13 4.89 -5.22
C PRO A 185 -35.24 4.82 -6.27
N ASP A 186 -36.49 4.72 -5.82
CA ASP A 186 -37.48 5.65 -6.34
C ASP A 186 -38.55 5.93 -5.29
N MET A 187 -38.76 7.23 -5.08
CA MET A 187 -39.91 7.81 -4.42
C MET A 187 -40.99 7.99 -5.46
N ARG A 188 -42.18 7.46 -5.21
CA ARG A 188 -43.48 8.12 -5.42
C ARG A 188 -44.57 7.27 -4.79
#